data_AF-A0A8T5LBT4-F1
#
_entry.id   AF-A0A8T5LBT4-F1
#
_cell.length_a   1.000
_cell.length_b   1.000
_cell.length_c   1.000
_cell.angle_alpha   90.00
_cell.angle_beta   90.00
_cell.angle_gamma   90.00
#
_symmetry.space_group_name_H-M   'P 1'
#
loop_
_entity.id
_entity.type
_entity.pdbx_description
1 polymer ?
#
loop_
_entity_poly.entity_id
_entity_poly.type
_entity_poly.pdbx_seq_one_letter_code
_entity_poly.pdbx_strand_id
1 'polypeptide(L)'
;MKKIFRKAITILGSAALIGATIGAAAAAAYPTPFTSNTAVVVGSNAAVSDTNAAGLIISNLNANAVSGTTGLEGGTGISETEIALGGNLSAGTSKISHTLTDSRVSLLADDILRWDDAGGSDDYNYHEEIRVGSMSFLTTFNDNDYAELVALTNDKQLEYRFVFDDAFNMSGVGATGAEDLYLTLLGKSYKISGMTATTITVVTSEEYSLGIGESVTVGGQTFTVDDIYSGSVLVNGESISTSSTKTINGLKVNVDSIGYHTNSPELSKVILKIGEDISKTYTDGQEYIGEDKDDPQWVWTISNASIANGYVGIKYNHKETRDTDEVVYAGGSYVFPENFGEVKFDGLTEVTYEDFQVYFDDAEDLWNDTDLTSTAQALDKPVMIIAAVDGRKDAITTTAGQETNKVYLRWANQSDEIQGTQINSTLEIYYSDVDGTVQNSVRPRFSAACVAGNSVATVTATIASCDIGDIIIGDTTIAINAAITAGNMKLNFTDGGAGQDFTLDIGGSATLGNITGDLKWFGNVTQAT
;
A
#
# COMPACT_ATOMS: atom_id res chain seq x y z
N MET A 1 21.63 -2.61 -42.82
CA MET A 1 22.79 -3.50 -42.55
C MET A 1 23.41 -3.04 -41.23
N LYS A 2 23.56 -3.80 -40.14
CA LYS A 2 23.29 -5.21 -39.78
C LYS A 2 22.84 -5.22 -38.30
N LYS A 3 21.76 -5.96 -38.01
CA LYS A 3 21.43 -6.47 -36.67
C LYS A 3 22.51 -7.50 -36.24
N ILE A 4 22.75 -7.72 -34.94
CA ILE A 4 23.03 -9.04 -34.33
C ILE A 4 22.96 -8.96 -32.79
N PHE A 5 21.91 -9.62 -32.26
CA PHE A 5 21.75 -10.38 -31.02
C PHE A 5 22.06 -9.82 -29.60
N ARG A 6 20.96 -9.66 -28.84
CA ARG A 6 20.84 -10.05 -27.42
C ARG A 6 20.89 -11.60 -27.30
N LYS A 7 21.67 -12.14 -26.35
CA LYS A 7 21.36 -13.23 -25.39
C LYS A 7 22.62 -13.90 -24.78
N ALA A 8 22.48 -14.28 -23.50
CA ALA A 8 23.11 -15.40 -22.76
C ALA A 8 24.44 -15.18 -21.98
N ILE A 9 24.27 -15.08 -20.64
CA ILE A 9 24.89 -15.86 -19.55
C ILE A 9 26.42 -16.05 -19.55
N THR A 10 27.05 -15.63 -18.45
CA THR A 10 28.07 -16.46 -17.78
C THR A 10 27.87 -16.46 -16.27
N ILE A 11 27.13 -17.49 -15.83
CA ILE A 11 27.31 -18.16 -14.53
C ILE A 11 28.74 -18.69 -14.54
N LEU A 12 29.64 -18.17 -13.70
CA LEU A 12 30.93 -18.79 -13.32
C LEU A 12 31.51 -18.03 -12.12
N GLY A 13 31.06 -18.41 -10.93
CA GLY A 13 31.69 -18.09 -9.65
C GLY A 13 31.65 -19.24 -8.64
N SER A 14 31.27 -20.45 -9.06
CA SER A 14 31.05 -21.60 -8.15
C SER A 14 31.57 -22.91 -8.75
N ALA A 15 32.89 -23.01 -8.90
CA ALA A 15 33.57 -24.28 -9.14
C ALA A 15 35.05 -24.20 -8.73
N ALA A 16 35.30 -24.18 -7.41
CA ALA A 16 36.51 -24.61 -6.67
C ALA A 16 36.48 -23.92 -5.30
N LEU A 17 36.04 -24.53 -4.19
CA LEU A 17 36.69 -25.66 -3.53
C LEU A 17 35.65 -26.56 -2.83
N ILE A 18 35.23 -27.60 -3.54
CA ILE A 18 35.07 -28.92 -2.94
C ILE A 18 36.51 -29.41 -2.69
N GLY A 19 37.02 -29.23 -1.47
CA GLY A 19 38.40 -29.57 -1.15
C GLY A 19 38.82 -29.35 0.30
N ALA A 20 37.86 -29.23 1.23
CA ALA A 20 38.14 -29.24 2.67
C ALA A 20 37.00 -29.94 3.44
N THR A 21 36.63 -31.17 3.04
CA THR A 21 36.06 -32.10 4.01
C THR A 21 37.23 -32.74 4.76
N ILE A 22 37.43 -32.27 6.00
CA ILE A 22 37.80 -33.00 7.23
C ILE A 22 38.49 -31.98 8.15
N GLY A 23 37.76 -31.48 9.14
CA GLY A 23 38.35 -30.72 10.24
C GLY A 23 37.39 -29.76 10.95
N ALA A 24 36.65 -30.30 11.93
CA ALA A 24 35.87 -29.61 12.95
C ALA A 24 34.45 -29.13 12.56
N ALA A 25 33.47 -29.74 13.22
CA ALA A 25 32.11 -29.26 13.33
C ALA A 25 32.07 -27.89 14.03
N ALA A 26 31.68 -26.83 13.31
CA ALA A 26 31.27 -25.54 13.88
C ALA A 26 30.67 -24.65 12.76
N ALA A 27 29.40 -24.90 12.41
CA ALA A 27 28.46 -23.90 11.87
C ALA A 27 27.10 -24.60 11.74
N ALA A 28 26.25 -24.51 12.76
CA ALA A 28 24.88 -25.00 12.73
C ALA A 28 23.89 -24.01 12.07
N ALA A 29 24.40 -22.95 11.44
CA ALA A 29 23.61 -21.92 10.78
C ALA A 29 24.34 -21.41 9.53
N TYR A 30 23.60 -21.14 8.46
CA TYR A 30 24.14 -20.46 7.29
C TYR A 30 24.34 -18.96 7.63
N PRO A 31 25.46 -18.33 7.20
CA PRO A 31 25.67 -16.91 7.41
C PRO A 31 24.70 -16.06 6.57
N THR A 32 24.30 -14.90 7.09
CA THR A 32 23.66 -13.85 6.26
C THR A 32 24.64 -13.49 5.12
N PRO A 33 24.20 -13.41 3.84
CA PRO A 33 22.85 -13.14 3.35
C PRO A 33 22.10 -14.38 2.79
N PHE A 34 22.46 -15.61 3.15
CA PHE A 34 21.85 -16.81 2.53
C PHE A 34 20.51 -17.24 3.15
N THR A 35 20.10 -16.63 4.27
CA THR A 35 18.86 -16.94 5.02
C THR A 35 17.87 -15.79 5.06
N SER A 36 18.21 -14.62 4.53
CA SER A 36 17.32 -13.47 4.32
C SER A 36 17.50 -12.96 2.89
N ASN A 37 16.42 -12.51 2.24
CA ASN A 37 16.45 -11.98 0.85
C ASN A 37 16.94 -12.96 -0.24
N THR A 38 16.77 -14.27 -0.05
CA THR A 38 17.11 -15.27 -1.08
C THR A 38 15.86 -15.68 -1.88
N ALA A 39 15.81 -15.29 -3.17
CA ALA A 39 14.78 -15.74 -4.10
C ALA A 39 15.23 -17.03 -4.81
N VAL A 40 14.46 -18.12 -4.65
CA VAL A 40 14.63 -19.34 -5.44
C VAL A 40 13.72 -19.26 -6.66
N VAL A 41 14.28 -18.93 -7.81
CA VAL A 41 13.53 -18.80 -9.06
C VAL A 41 13.56 -20.11 -9.83
N VAL A 42 12.37 -20.63 -10.14
CA VAL A 42 12.20 -21.78 -11.04
C VAL A 42 11.59 -21.28 -12.35
N GLY A 43 12.18 -21.64 -13.49
CA GLY A 43 11.71 -21.17 -14.80
C GLY A 43 10.33 -21.73 -15.15
N SER A 44 9.56 -21.00 -15.95
CA SER A 44 8.18 -21.38 -16.36
C SER A 44 8.06 -22.70 -17.14
N ASN A 45 9.18 -23.24 -17.67
CA ASN A 45 9.25 -24.54 -18.35
C ASN A 45 10.04 -25.60 -17.55
N ALA A 46 10.28 -25.38 -16.25
CA ALA A 46 11.03 -26.33 -15.43
C ALA A 46 10.27 -27.65 -15.23
N ALA A 47 11.01 -28.75 -15.07
CA ALA A 47 10.40 -30.04 -14.79
C ALA A 47 9.79 -30.02 -13.38
N VAL A 48 8.74 -30.82 -13.15
CA VAL A 48 8.09 -30.94 -11.82
C VAL A 48 9.10 -31.35 -10.72
N SER A 49 10.15 -32.09 -11.08
CA SER A 49 11.26 -32.42 -10.17
C SER A 49 12.02 -31.19 -9.67
N ASP A 50 12.13 -30.15 -10.48
CA ASP A 50 12.92 -28.95 -10.19
C ASP A 50 12.14 -28.03 -9.26
N THR A 51 10.82 -27.94 -9.44
CA THR A 51 9.92 -27.26 -8.50
C THR A 51 9.92 -27.94 -7.13
N ASN A 52 9.95 -29.28 -7.10
CA ASN A 52 10.04 -30.03 -5.85
C ASN A 52 11.39 -29.86 -5.16
N ALA A 53 12.49 -29.84 -5.92
CA ALA A 53 13.83 -29.57 -5.39
C ALA A 53 13.95 -28.13 -4.86
N ALA A 54 13.38 -27.14 -5.55
CA ALA A 54 13.30 -25.76 -5.09
C ALA A 54 12.51 -25.64 -3.78
N GLY A 55 11.38 -26.35 -3.65
CA GLY A 55 10.61 -26.42 -2.41
C GLY A 55 11.41 -27.01 -1.24
N LEU A 56 12.23 -28.05 -1.49
CA LEU A 56 13.11 -28.63 -0.47
C LEU A 56 14.24 -27.68 -0.05
N ILE A 57 14.78 -26.89 -0.99
CA ILE A 57 15.82 -25.88 -0.70
C ILE A 57 15.23 -24.76 0.16
N ILE A 58 14.05 -24.23 -0.19
CA ILE A 58 13.35 -23.21 0.61
C ILE A 58 13.04 -23.74 2.02
N SER A 59 12.52 -24.97 2.11
CA SER A 59 12.21 -25.59 3.39
C SER A 59 13.45 -25.78 4.27
N ASN A 60 14.59 -26.12 3.68
CA ASN A 60 15.86 -26.30 4.39
C ASN A 60 16.47 -24.95 4.82
N LEU A 61 16.36 -23.91 3.99
CA LEU A 61 16.80 -22.55 4.34
C LEU A 61 15.98 -21.98 5.50
N ASN A 62 14.66 -22.15 5.47
CA ASN A 62 13.77 -21.72 6.56
C ASN A 62 14.01 -22.51 7.85
N ALA A 63 14.26 -23.82 7.75
CA ALA A 63 14.51 -24.67 8.92
C ALA A 63 15.86 -24.40 9.62
N ASN A 64 16.80 -23.74 8.92
CA ASN A 64 18.14 -23.40 9.45
C ASN A 64 18.34 -21.88 9.62
N ALA A 65 17.29 -21.06 9.46
CA ALA A 65 17.31 -19.66 9.83
C ALA A 65 17.35 -19.55 11.37
N VAL A 66 18.24 -18.72 11.91
CA VAL A 66 18.34 -18.45 13.35
C VAL A 66 16.98 -17.91 13.81
N SER A 67 16.38 -18.53 14.82
CA SER A 67 15.06 -18.19 15.36
C SER A 67 14.82 -16.69 15.43
N GLY A 68 13.90 -16.20 14.60
CA GLY A 68 13.56 -14.78 14.53
C GLY A 68 12.57 -14.42 13.41
N THR A 69 12.43 -15.24 12.37
CA THR A 69 11.43 -14.99 11.32
C THR A 69 10.18 -15.84 11.56
N THR A 70 9.31 -15.39 12.46
CA THR A 70 7.88 -15.71 12.34
C THR A 70 7.38 -14.95 11.11
N GLY A 71 6.88 -15.68 10.11
CA GLY A 71 6.11 -15.06 9.05
C GLY A 71 4.89 -14.37 9.66
N LEU A 72 4.50 -13.22 9.12
CA LEU A 72 3.24 -12.56 9.47
C LEU A 72 2.09 -13.52 9.16
N GLU A 73 1.58 -14.23 10.16
CA GLU A 73 0.35 -15.02 10.03
C GLU A 73 -0.85 -14.05 10.09
N GLY A 74 -1.31 -13.62 8.91
CA GLY A 74 -2.70 -13.22 8.69
C GLY A 74 -3.27 -12.11 9.61
N GLY A 75 -2.60 -10.97 9.71
CA GLY A 75 -3.14 -9.81 10.43
C GLY A 75 -4.51 -9.36 9.87
N THR A 76 -5.55 -9.39 10.71
CA THR A 76 -6.94 -9.00 10.41
C THR A 76 -7.18 -7.48 10.45
N GLY A 77 -6.22 -6.67 9.99
CA GLY A 77 -6.33 -5.22 9.98
C GLY A 77 -5.75 -4.63 8.70
N ILE A 78 -6.45 -4.82 7.58
CA ILE A 78 -6.04 -4.23 6.30
C ILE A 78 -6.81 -2.91 6.11
N SER A 79 -6.09 -1.80 6.12
CA SER A 79 -6.58 -0.52 5.61
C SER A 79 -5.94 -0.28 4.25
N GLU A 80 -6.63 -0.68 3.18
CA GLU A 80 -6.19 -0.38 1.81
C GLU A 80 -6.73 0.97 1.37
N THR A 81 -5.90 1.75 0.68
CA THR A 81 -6.32 3.02 0.10
C THR A 81 -5.44 3.37 -1.07
N GLU A 82 -6.07 3.80 -2.15
CA GLU A 82 -5.40 4.39 -3.30
C GLU A 82 -4.97 5.84 -3.00
N ILE A 83 -3.75 6.17 -3.41
CA ILE A 83 -3.15 7.50 -3.32
C ILE A 83 -2.73 7.92 -4.73
N ALA A 84 -3.11 9.14 -5.13
CA ALA A 84 -2.69 9.68 -6.42
C ALA A 84 -1.16 9.79 -6.51
N LEU A 85 -0.61 9.58 -7.71
CA LEU A 85 0.82 9.74 -7.98
C LEU A 85 1.32 11.15 -7.63
N GLY A 86 2.49 11.23 -7.00
CA GLY A 86 3.04 12.49 -6.48
C GLY A 86 2.30 13.02 -5.23
N GLY A 87 1.29 12.29 -4.76
CA GLY A 87 0.55 12.60 -3.54
C GLY A 87 1.28 12.16 -2.28
N ASN A 88 0.72 12.58 -1.14
CA ASN A 88 1.16 12.16 0.18
C ASN A 88 0.03 11.45 0.92
N LEU A 89 0.40 10.72 1.97
CA LEU A 89 -0.53 10.30 2.99
C LEU A 89 -0.86 11.58 3.78
N SER A 90 -1.92 12.33 3.41
CA SER A 90 -2.40 13.49 4.17
C SER A 90 -3.90 13.52 4.42
N ALA A 91 -4.24 13.81 5.69
CA ALA A 91 -5.57 13.75 6.31
C ALA A 91 -6.68 14.63 5.68
N GLY A 92 -6.48 15.21 4.51
CA GLY A 92 -7.48 16.00 3.79
C GLY A 92 -7.83 15.50 2.39
N THR A 93 -6.97 14.69 1.75
CA THR A 93 -7.16 14.22 0.38
C THR A 93 -6.94 12.71 0.21
N SER A 94 -6.23 12.05 1.13
CA SER A 94 -6.08 10.59 1.14
C SER A 94 -7.11 9.92 2.04
N LYS A 95 -7.59 8.72 1.67
CA LYS A 95 -8.49 7.92 2.54
C LYS A 95 -7.75 7.28 3.74
N ILE A 96 -6.42 7.38 3.82
CA ILE A 96 -5.61 6.96 4.98
C ILE A 96 -5.53 8.11 5.99
N SER A 97 -5.92 7.81 7.24
CA SER A 97 -5.73 8.72 8.38
C SER A 97 -4.25 8.75 8.79
N HIS A 98 -3.73 9.93 9.15
CA HIS A 98 -2.37 10.09 9.68
C HIS A 98 -2.11 9.28 10.95
N THR A 99 -3.16 9.08 11.73
CA THR A 99 -3.18 8.26 12.93
C THR A 99 -4.17 7.12 12.71
N LEU A 100 -3.68 5.90 12.83
CA LEU A 100 -4.46 4.67 12.78
C LEU A 100 -4.65 4.18 14.22
N THR A 101 -5.90 3.90 14.58
CA THR A 101 -6.28 3.29 15.86
C THR A 101 -6.93 1.91 15.60
N ASP A 102 -7.38 1.26 16.66
CA ASP A 102 -8.21 0.04 16.67
C ASP A 102 -9.34 0.03 15.60
N SER A 103 -9.94 1.18 15.31
CA SER A 103 -11.00 1.38 14.31
C SER A 103 -10.56 1.08 12.87
N ARG A 104 -9.25 1.09 12.60
CA ARG A 104 -8.63 0.78 11.30
C ARG A 104 -7.74 -0.45 11.36
N VAL A 105 -7.07 -0.67 12.49
CA VAL A 105 -6.16 -1.79 12.72
C VAL A 105 -6.58 -2.46 14.02
N SER A 106 -7.39 -3.51 13.94
CA SER A 106 -8.03 -4.15 15.10
C SER A 106 -7.07 -4.78 16.12
N LEU A 107 -5.79 -4.87 15.78
CA LEU A 107 -4.72 -5.35 16.66
C LEU A 107 -4.24 -4.29 17.64
N LEU A 108 -4.49 -3.01 17.36
CA LEU A 108 -4.19 -1.91 18.27
C LEU A 108 -5.17 -1.94 19.44
N ALA A 109 -4.64 -1.94 20.66
CA ALA A 109 -5.44 -1.96 21.87
C ALA A 109 -6.09 -0.60 22.17
N ASP A 110 -7.28 -0.64 22.77
CA ASP A 110 -7.96 0.47 23.45
C ASP A 110 -8.62 -0.14 24.69
N ASP A 111 -7.99 0.03 25.86
CA ASP A 111 -8.31 -0.73 27.07
C ASP A 111 -7.90 0.00 28.37
N ILE A 112 -8.08 -0.66 29.50
CA ILE A 112 -7.79 -0.15 30.84
C ILE A 112 -6.64 -0.95 31.46
N LEU A 113 -5.56 -0.25 31.80
CA LEU A 113 -4.47 -0.77 32.62
C LEU A 113 -4.85 -0.67 34.10
N ARG A 114 -5.07 -1.81 34.75
CA ARG A 114 -5.24 -1.89 36.21
C ARG A 114 -3.91 -2.19 36.87
N TRP A 115 -3.48 -1.33 37.79
CA TRP A 115 -2.18 -1.49 38.44
C TRP A 115 -2.18 -0.89 39.86
N ASP A 116 -1.55 -1.60 40.81
CA ASP A 116 -1.33 -1.12 42.17
C ASP A 116 0.05 -0.46 42.29
N ASP A 117 0.04 0.84 42.57
CA ASP A 117 1.22 1.71 42.61
C ASP A 117 1.86 1.83 44.01
N ALA A 118 1.52 0.92 44.94
CA ALA A 118 1.81 0.93 46.38
C ALA A 118 0.96 1.90 47.22
N GLY A 119 0.26 2.84 46.59
CA GLY A 119 -0.76 3.70 47.20
C GLY A 119 -2.17 3.12 47.11
N GLY A 120 -2.39 2.21 46.16
CA GLY A 120 -3.61 1.44 45.93
C GLY A 120 -3.75 1.05 44.46
N SER A 121 -4.78 0.27 44.15
CA SER A 121 -5.11 -0.08 42.76
C SER A 121 -5.85 1.06 42.07
N ASP A 122 -5.33 1.48 40.92
CA ASP A 122 -5.93 2.46 40.02
C ASP A 122 -6.18 1.85 38.63
N ASP A 123 -7.14 2.46 37.91
CA ASP A 123 -7.50 2.11 36.53
C ASP A 123 -7.04 3.26 35.62
N TYR A 124 -6.16 2.99 34.65
CA TYR A 124 -5.62 3.96 33.70
C TYR A 124 -6.09 3.61 32.28
N ASN A 125 -6.82 4.51 31.63
CA ASN A 125 -7.20 4.32 30.23
C ASN A 125 -5.97 4.49 29.33
N TYR A 126 -5.84 3.62 28.33
CA TYR A 126 -4.80 3.71 27.32
C TYR A 126 -5.31 3.25 25.97
N HIS A 127 -4.67 3.75 24.92
CA HIS A 127 -4.84 3.22 23.57
C HIS A 127 -3.49 3.10 22.86
N GLU A 128 -3.48 2.30 21.80
CA GLU A 128 -2.37 2.17 20.88
C GLU A 128 -2.69 2.87 19.56
N GLU A 129 -1.69 3.52 18.98
CA GLU A 129 -1.82 4.16 17.68
C GLU A 129 -0.58 3.94 16.81
N ILE A 130 -0.81 3.84 15.50
CA ILE A 130 0.23 3.93 14.48
C ILE A 130 0.11 5.26 13.77
N ARG A 131 1.19 6.01 13.71
CA ARG A 131 1.29 7.24 12.94
C ARG A 131 2.12 6.97 11.70
N VAL A 132 1.51 7.21 10.54
CA VAL A 132 2.18 7.12 9.23
C VAL A 132 2.67 8.49 8.75
N GLY A 133 2.34 9.55 9.50
CA GLY A 133 2.79 10.93 9.28
C GLY A 133 2.61 11.39 7.83
N SER A 134 3.59 12.12 7.28
CA SER A 134 3.55 12.68 5.93
C SER A 134 4.35 11.88 4.90
N MET A 135 4.33 10.54 4.98
CA MET A 135 4.93 9.69 3.94
C MET A 135 4.36 10.04 2.56
N SER A 136 5.17 9.92 1.51
CA SER A 136 4.80 10.37 0.16
C SER A 136 5.24 9.42 -0.93
N PHE A 137 4.53 9.46 -2.05
CA PHE A 137 4.93 8.78 -3.27
C PHE A 137 5.71 9.75 -4.15
N LEU A 138 6.99 9.48 -4.35
CA LEU A 138 7.83 10.23 -5.28
C LEU A 138 7.92 9.51 -6.62
N THR A 139 7.98 10.31 -7.68
CA THR A 139 8.12 9.88 -9.07
C THR A 139 9.22 10.69 -9.74
N THR A 140 9.53 10.39 -11.01
CA THR A 140 10.44 11.20 -11.83
C THR A 140 10.00 12.65 -12.02
N PHE A 141 8.72 12.98 -11.81
CA PHE A 141 8.25 14.37 -11.81
C PHE A 141 8.69 15.15 -10.57
N ASN A 142 8.92 14.46 -9.45
CA ASN A 142 9.34 15.06 -8.20
C ASN A 142 10.87 15.19 -8.14
N ASP A 143 11.57 14.15 -8.60
CA ASP A 143 13.02 14.11 -8.70
C ASP A 143 13.43 13.18 -9.86
N ASN A 144 14.20 13.72 -10.81
CA ASN A 144 14.60 13.01 -12.02
C ASN A 144 15.46 11.77 -11.74
N ASP A 145 16.03 11.66 -10.54
CA ASP A 145 16.89 10.55 -10.15
C ASP A 145 16.11 9.24 -9.91
N TYR A 146 14.78 9.29 -9.75
CA TYR A 146 13.93 8.10 -9.53
C TYR A 146 13.77 7.13 -10.72
N ALA A 147 14.55 7.25 -11.81
CA ALA A 147 14.68 6.26 -12.90
C ALA A 147 13.36 5.62 -13.43
N GLU A 148 12.29 6.41 -13.53
CA GLU A 148 10.92 6.00 -13.95
C GLU A 148 10.17 5.10 -12.96
N LEU A 149 10.65 4.98 -11.72
CA LEU A 149 10.01 4.24 -10.65
C LEU A 149 9.20 5.16 -9.72
N VAL A 150 8.18 4.59 -9.11
CA VAL A 150 7.42 5.22 -8.02
C VAL A 150 7.94 4.64 -6.71
N ALA A 151 8.24 5.49 -5.73
CA ALA A 151 8.77 5.07 -4.44
C ALA A 151 7.98 5.70 -3.30
N LEU A 152 7.70 4.91 -2.27
CA LEU A 152 7.15 5.35 -0.98
C LEU A 152 8.30 5.76 -0.06
N THR A 153 8.34 7.06 0.27
CA THR A 153 9.39 7.67 1.09
C THR A 153 8.96 7.81 2.56
N ASN A 154 9.94 7.78 3.46
CA ASN A 154 9.74 7.96 4.89
C ASN A 154 10.81 8.90 5.49
N ASP A 155 10.41 10.13 5.85
CA ASP A 155 11.28 11.08 6.54
C ASP A 155 11.08 10.99 8.05
N LYS A 156 11.40 9.83 8.65
CA LYS A 156 11.23 9.56 10.09
C LYS A 156 9.79 9.81 10.59
N GLN A 157 8.81 9.43 9.78
CA GLN A 157 7.40 9.70 10.04
C GLN A 157 6.69 8.53 10.72
N LEU A 158 7.12 7.31 10.43
CA LEU A 158 6.48 6.09 10.92
C LEU A 158 6.74 5.88 12.41
N GLU A 159 5.68 5.70 13.20
CA GLU A 159 5.76 5.62 14.65
C GLU A 159 4.61 4.77 15.22
N TYR A 160 4.91 3.92 16.20
CA TYR A 160 3.93 3.25 17.06
C TYR A 160 3.95 3.89 18.45
N ARG A 161 2.79 4.02 19.10
CA ARG A 161 2.67 4.57 20.46
C ARG A 161 1.69 3.77 21.30
N PHE A 162 2.11 3.50 22.54
CA PHE A 162 1.23 3.22 23.66
C PHE A 162 0.96 4.54 24.39
N VAL A 163 -0.27 5.03 24.32
CA VAL A 163 -0.69 6.35 24.81
C VAL A 163 -1.51 6.19 26.08
N PHE A 164 -1.10 6.85 27.16
CA PHE A 164 -1.89 6.97 28.37
C PHE A 164 -2.90 8.11 28.18
N ASP A 165 -4.19 7.80 28.12
CA ASP A 165 -5.24 8.81 27.94
C ASP A 165 -5.36 9.72 29.17
N ASP A 166 -5.14 9.12 30.34
CA ASP A 166 -5.11 9.80 31.63
C ASP A 166 -3.67 9.94 32.17
N ALA A 167 -3.49 10.82 33.15
CA ALA A 167 -2.19 10.98 33.81
C ALA A 167 -1.80 9.72 34.60
N PHE A 168 -0.69 9.09 34.23
CA PHE A 168 -0.16 7.88 34.86
C PHE A 168 0.78 8.18 36.03
N ASN A 169 0.66 7.44 37.15
CA ASN A 169 1.55 7.60 38.29
C ASN A 169 2.91 6.89 38.07
N MET A 170 3.82 7.54 37.32
CA MET A 170 5.17 7.02 37.09
C MET A 170 5.98 6.81 38.39
N SER A 171 5.65 7.51 39.48
CA SER A 171 6.43 7.43 40.73
C SER A 171 6.25 6.11 41.49
N GLY A 172 5.15 5.38 41.22
CA GLY A 172 4.93 4.05 41.77
C GLY A 172 5.73 2.95 41.05
N VAL A 173 6.28 3.22 39.85
CA VAL A 173 6.87 2.17 39.02
C VAL A 173 8.18 1.70 39.65
N GLY A 174 8.22 0.44 40.07
CA GLY A 174 9.34 -0.13 40.82
C GLY A 174 9.39 0.30 42.29
N ALA A 175 8.34 0.96 42.81
CA ALA A 175 8.25 1.31 44.22
C ALA A 175 8.06 0.07 45.10
N THR A 176 8.57 0.13 46.33
CA THR A 176 8.37 -0.96 47.29
C THR A 176 6.88 -1.05 47.67
N GLY A 177 6.28 -2.21 47.44
CA GLY A 177 4.86 -2.45 47.70
C GLY A 177 3.96 -2.28 46.47
N ALA A 178 4.50 -1.82 45.34
CA ALA A 178 3.78 -1.80 44.07
C ALA A 178 3.79 -3.18 43.41
N GLU A 179 2.80 -3.44 42.57
CA GLU A 179 2.80 -4.59 41.67
C GLU A 179 3.76 -4.38 40.50
N ASP A 180 4.21 -5.47 39.89
CA ASP A 180 5.03 -5.41 38.68
C ASP A 180 4.23 -4.79 37.52
N LEU A 181 4.77 -3.74 36.90
CA LEU A 181 4.18 -3.13 35.71
C LEU A 181 4.60 -3.88 34.44
N TYR A 182 3.63 -4.26 33.63
CA TYR A 182 3.84 -4.82 32.30
C TYR A 182 3.18 -3.94 31.24
N LEU A 183 3.95 -3.58 30.20
CA LEU A 183 3.43 -2.91 29.01
C LEU A 183 3.60 -3.82 27.81
N THR A 184 2.53 -4.05 27.04
CA THR A 184 2.63 -4.72 25.75
C THR A 184 2.93 -3.67 24.70
N LEU A 185 4.10 -3.75 24.07
CA LEU A 185 4.54 -2.82 23.04
C LEU A 185 4.81 -3.64 21.77
N LEU A 186 4.19 -3.27 20.65
CA LEU A 186 4.32 -3.99 19.37
C LEU A 186 4.03 -5.51 19.53
N GLY A 187 3.02 -5.86 20.33
CA GLY A 187 2.62 -7.25 20.58
C GLY A 187 3.50 -8.03 21.57
N LYS A 188 4.57 -7.43 22.10
CA LYS A 188 5.47 -8.06 23.08
C LYS A 188 5.34 -7.43 24.45
N SER A 189 5.18 -8.27 25.48
CA SER A 189 5.05 -7.82 26.86
C SER A 189 6.43 -7.54 27.47
N TYR A 190 6.58 -6.34 28.04
CA TYR A 190 7.78 -5.86 28.70
C TYR A 190 7.49 -5.55 30.16
N LYS A 191 8.31 -6.11 31.07
CA LYS A 191 8.30 -5.71 32.48
C LYS A 191 9.05 -4.41 32.65
N ILE A 192 8.37 -3.40 33.21
CA ILE A 192 8.89 -2.05 33.39
C ILE A 192 9.23 -1.85 34.87
N SER A 193 10.52 -1.61 35.15
CA SER A 193 11.01 -1.44 36.53
C SER A 193 11.29 0.01 36.91
N GLY A 194 11.03 0.96 36.01
CA GLY A 194 11.14 2.38 36.31
C GLY A 194 10.76 3.24 35.10
N MET A 195 10.16 4.40 35.36
CA MET A 195 9.76 5.36 34.33
C MET A 195 10.05 6.80 34.81
N THR A 196 10.43 7.66 33.88
CA THR A 196 10.49 9.11 34.09
C THR A 196 9.85 9.81 32.89
N ALA A 197 9.84 11.15 32.90
CA ALA A 197 9.26 11.94 31.82
C ALA A 197 9.88 11.66 30.43
N THR A 198 11.11 11.15 30.36
CA THR A 198 11.85 10.93 29.10
C THR A 198 12.59 9.59 29.06
N THR A 199 12.33 8.68 30.02
CA THR A 199 13.05 7.41 30.10
C THR A 199 12.15 6.27 30.54
N ILE A 200 12.46 5.06 30.08
CA ILE A 200 11.84 3.81 30.53
C ILE A 200 12.93 2.79 30.89
N THR A 201 12.76 2.06 31.98
CA THR A 201 13.66 0.97 32.39
C THR A 201 12.96 -0.36 32.19
N VAL A 202 13.48 -1.14 31.25
CA VAL A 202 12.93 -2.44 30.86
C VAL A 202 13.78 -3.54 31.48
N VAL A 203 13.13 -4.56 32.06
CA VAL A 203 13.81 -5.78 32.50
C VAL A 203 14.19 -6.59 31.25
N THR A 204 15.48 -6.81 31.05
CA THR A 204 16.05 -7.45 29.86
C THR A 204 16.56 -8.87 30.12
N SER A 205 16.68 -9.27 31.39
CA SER A 205 17.04 -10.63 31.77
C SER A 205 15.86 -11.59 31.70
N GLU A 206 16.15 -12.86 31.46
CA GLU A 206 15.19 -13.95 31.60
C GLU A 206 15.17 -14.49 33.04
N GLU A 207 13.98 -14.88 33.51
CA GLU A 207 13.78 -15.47 34.83
C GLU A 207 13.71 -17.00 34.77
N TYR A 208 14.45 -17.66 35.65
CA TYR A 208 14.49 -19.12 35.75
C TYR A 208 14.29 -19.57 37.19
N SER A 209 13.34 -20.49 37.39
CA SER A 209 13.17 -21.19 38.67
C SER A 209 13.98 -22.49 38.65
N LEU A 210 15.03 -22.56 39.45
CA LEU A 210 15.97 -23.68 39.47
C LEU A 210 16.10 -24.25 40.89
N GLY A 211 16.20 -25.57 40.99
CA GLY A 211 16.61 -26.31 42.19
C GLY A 211 18.10 -26.65 42.19
N ILE A 212 18.57 -27.27 43.28
CA ILE A 212 19.95 -27.72 43.42
C ILE A 212 20.28 -28.78 42.36
N GLY A 213 21.38 -28.59 41.64
CA GLY A 213 21.85 -29.44 40.54
C GLY A 213 21.16 -29.16 39.19
N GLU A 214 20.14 -28.30 39.14
CA GLU A 214 19.52 -27.88 37.88
C GLU A 214 20.38 -26.82 37.19
N SER A 215 20.25 -26.75 35.87
CA SER A 215 21.01 -25.81 35.05
C SER A 215 20.18 -25.20 33.94
N VAL A 216 20.59 -24.02 33.51
CA VAL A 216 20.02 -23.31 32.36
C VAL A 216 21.14 -22.81 31.46
N THR A 217 20.89 -22.73 30.15
CA THR A 217 21.86 -22.18 29.19
C THR A 217 21.33 -20.87 28.62
N VAL A 218 22.10 -19.80 28.79
CA VAL A 218 21.77 -18.44 28.34
C VAL A 218 22.99 -17.89 27.60
N GLY A 219 22.81 -17.35 26.40
CA GLY A 219 23.92 -16.83 25.59
C GLY A 219 25.03 -17.88 25.30
N GLY A 220 24.66 -19.16 25.21
CA GLY A 220 25.62 -20.26 25.03
C GLY A 220 26.46 -20.62 26.27
N GLN A 221 26.19 -20.00 27.42
CA GLN A 221 26.83 -20.30 28.70
C GLN A 221 25.87 -21.08 29.60
N THR A 222 26.35 -22.15 30.25
CA THR A 222 25.56 -22.94 31.19
C THR A 222 25.75 -22.44 32.62
N PHE A 223 24.64 -22.19 33.32
CA PHE A 223 24.58 -21.79 34.72
C PHE A 223 23.94 -22.93 35.51
N THR A 224 24.70 -23.51 36.43
CA THR A 224 24.26 -24.60 37.31
C THR A 224 24.12 -24.07 38.72
N VAL A 225 22.99 -24.37 39.36
CA VAL A 225 22.81 -24.09 40.78
C VAL A 225 23.47 -25.21 41.57
N ASP A 226 24.60 -24.92 42.19
CA ASP A 226 25.37 -25.93 42.94
C ASP A 226 24.79 -26.16 44.34
N ASP A 227 24.30 -25.10 44.99
CA ASP A 227 23.72 -25.16 46.33
C ASP A 227 22.84 -23.92 46.61
N ILE A 228 21.87 -24.05 47.51
CA ILE A 228 20.94 -22.98 47.90
C ILE A 228 20.96 -22.85 49.43
N TYR A 229 21.31 -21.68 49.93
CA TYR A 229 21.28 -21.31 51.35
C TYR A 229 20.11 -20.36 51.64
N SER A 230 19.81 -20.13 52.91
CA SER A 230 18.69 -19.27 53.32
C SER A 230 18.78 -17.80 52.87
N GLY A 231 19.95 -17.32 52.46
CA GLY A 231 20.16 -15.93 52.01
C GLY A 231 21.16 -15.78 50.86
N SER A 232 21.59 -16.87 50.25
CA SER A 232 22.51 -16.86 49.12
C SER A 232 22.43 -18.15 48.32
N VAL A 233 22.88 -18.11 47.07
CA VAL A 233 22.94 -19.26 46.17
C VAL A 233 24.34 -19.39 45.59
N LEU A 234 24.79 -20.62 45.41
CA LEU A 234 26.03 -20.94 44.73
C LEU A 234 25.70 -21.29 43.26
N VAL A 235 26.20 -20.48 42.32
CA VAL A 235 26.00 -20.70 40.87
C VAL A 235 27.36 -20.81 40.21
N ASN A 236 27.65 -21.94 39.55
CA ASN A 236 28.96 -22.23 38.95
C ASN A 236 30.15 -21.98 39.90
N GLY A 237 30.01 -22.33 41.17
CA GLY A 237 31.01 -22.12 42.22
C GLY A 237 31.06 -20.70 42.78
N GLU A 238 30.24 -19.77 42.28
CA GLU A 238 30.21 -18.38 42.71
C GLU A 238 29.01 -18.10 43.63
N SER A 239 29.27 -17.61 44.84
CA SER A 239 28.20 -17.26 45.79
C SER A 239 27.61 -15.89 45.45
N ILE A 240 26.27 -15.82 45.43
CA ILE A 240 25.48 -14.62 45.18
C ILE A 240 24.42 -14.50 46.29
N SER A 241 24.39 -13.38 47.01
CA SER A 241 23.37 -13.11 48.04
C SER A 241 22.01 -12.77 47.41
N THR A 242 20.92 -12.99 48.15
CA THR A 242 19.58 -12.59 47.71
C THR A 242 19.54 -11.09 47.34
N SER A 243 18.82 -10.77 46.27
CA SER A 243 18.69 -9.44 45.66
C SER A 243 20.00 -8.84 45.16
N SER A 244 21.08 -9.63 45.10
CA SER A 244 22.38 -9.19 44.59
C SER A 244 22.63 -9.73 43.18
N THR A 245 23.42 -8.98 42.42
CA THR A 245 23.82 -9.35 41.05
C THR A 245 25.31 -9.64 41.02
N LYS A 246 25.70 -10.68 40.28
CA LYS A 246 27.11 -11.01 40.00
C LYS A 246 27.30 -11.33 38.53
N THR A 247 28.44 -10.94 37.97
CA THR A 247 28.78 -11.32 36.59
C THR A 247 29.48 -12.68 36.59
N ILE A 248 28.92 -13.65 35.86
CA ILE A 248 29.46 -15.00 35.67
C ILE A 248 29.51 -15.26 34.16
N ASN A 249 30.68 -15.62 33.64
CA ASN A 249 30.89 -15.90 32.21
C ASN A 249 30.40 -14.78 31.26
N GLY A 250 30.54 -13.52 31.68
CA GLY A 250 30.16 -12.35 30.88
C GLY A 250 28.70 -11.93 30.99
N LEU A 251 27.83 -12.74 31.61
CA LEU A 251 26.42 -12.41 31.86
C LEU A 251 26.20 -12.03 33.32
N LYS A 252 25.23 -11.14 33.57
CA LYS A 252 24.77 -10.81 34.92
C LYS A 252 23.78 -11.86 35.39
N VAL A 253 24.01 -12.36 36.60
CA VAL A 253 23.15 -13.30 37.33
C VAL A 253 22.69 -12.62 38.60
N ASN A 254 21.39 -12.38 38.73
CA ASN A 254 20.76 -11.81 39.92
C ASN A 254 19.92 -12.88 40.62
N VAL A 255 20.05 -12.96 41.95
CA VAL A 255 19.21 -13.83 42.78
C VAL A 255 17.98 -13.03 43.19
N ASP A 256 16.84 -13.29 42.55
CA ASP A 256 15.62 -12.55 42.81
C ASP A 256 14.99 -12.98 44.15
N SER A 257 14.75 -14.28 44.31
CA SER A 257 14.17 -14.84 45.52
C SER A 257 14.66 -16.25 45.80
N ILE A 258 14.61 -16.65 47.07
CA ILE A 258 15.02 -17.97 47.55
C ILE A 258 13.89 -18.60 48.36
N GLY A 259 13.46 -19.79 47.93
CA GLY A 259 12.60 -20.69 48.70
C GLY A 259 13.44 -21.77 49.37
N TYR A 260 14.05 -21.45 50.52
CA TYR A 260 14.92 -22.39 51.25
C TYR A 260 14.13 -23.30 52.20
N HIS A 261 14.31 -24.61 52.07
CA HIS A 261 13.65 -25.62 52.90
C HIS A 261 14.57 -26.14 54.01
N THR A 262 14.48 -25.57 55.22
CA THR A 262 15.40 -25.90 56.34
C THR A 262 15.49 -27.39 56.69
N ASN A 263 14.39 -28.13 56.59
CA ASN A 263 14.34 -29.56 56.95
C ASN A 263 14.58 -30.50 55.75
N SER A 264 14.59 -29.96 54.53
CA SER A 264 14.81 -30.69 53.28
C SER A 264 15.53 -29.77 52.29
N PRO A 265 16.79 -29.39 52.54
CA PRO A 265 17.50 -28.40 51.72
C PRO A 265 17.53 -28.76 50.23
N GLU A 266 17.50 -30.04 49.89
CA GLU A 266 17.42 -30.58 48.53
C GLU A 266 16.15 -30.18 47.76
N LEU A 267 15.08 -29.77 48.46
CA LEU A 267 13.84 -29.27 47.85
C LEU A 267 13.86 -27.75 47.65
N SER A 268 14.95 -27.07 48.01
CA SER A 268 15.07 -25.63 47.88
C SER A 268 15.05 -25.20 46.42
N LYS A 269 14.47 -24.03 46.17
CA LYS A 269 14.43 -23.39 44.85
C LYS A 269 14.92 -21.96 44.92
N VAL A 270 15.44 -21.48 43.81
CA VAL A 270 15.83 -20.09 43.58
C VAL A 270 15.19 -19.58 42.30
N ILE A 271 14.85 -18.29 42.27
CA ILE A 271 14.55 -17.57 41.03
C ILE A 271 15.79 -16.76 40.66
N LEU A 272 16.39 -17.08 39.52
CA LEU A 272 17.53 -16.37 38.96
C LEU A 272 17.09 -15.53 37.76
N LYS A 273 17.60 -14.30 37.70
CA LYS A 273 17.53 -13.40 36.55
C LYS A 273 18.87 -13.42 35.83
N ILE A 274 18.91 -13.86 34.57
CA ILE A 274 20.15 -14.01 33.80
C ILE A 274 20.04 -13.29 32.46
N GLY A 275 21.05 -12.48 32.13
CA GLY A 275 21.13 -11.75 30.86
C GLY A 275 22.41 -10.92 30.74
N GLU A 276 22.62 -10.26 29.61
CA GLU A 276 23.73 -9.29 29.46
C GLU A 276 23.59 -8.16 30.49
N ASP A 277 22.36 -7.68 30.64
CA ASP A 277 21.90 -6.80 31.69
C ASP A 277 20.64 -7.38 32.37
N ILE A 278 20.45 -7.09 33.65
CA ILE A 278 19.20 -7.44 34.37
C ILE A 278 18.07 -6.52 33.92
N SER A 279 18.38 -5.23 33.82
CA SER A 279 17.51 -4.23 33.24
C SER A 279 18.35 -3.15 32.56
N LYS A 280 17.74 -2.46 31.60
CA LYS A 280 18.36 -1.33 30.90
C LYS A 280 17.39 -0.15 30.86
N THR A 281 17.91 1.03 31.16
CA THR A 281 17.19 2.29 31.02
C THR A 281 17.44 2.85 29.62
N TYR A 282 16.34 3.12 28.91
CA TYR A 282 16.31 3.75 27.60
C TYR A 282 15.81 5.18 27.72
N THR A 283 16.43 6.09 26.96
CA THR A 283 16.01 7.50 26.87
C THR A 283 15.30 7.75 25.54
N ASP A 284 14.47 8.79 25.47
CA ASP A 284 13.94 9.30 24.21
C ASP A 284 15.03 9.48 23.14
N GLY A 285 14.79 8.95 21.94
CA GLY A 285 15.72 8.93 20.82
C GLY A 285 16.81 7.85 20.88
N GLN A 286 16.87 7.03 21.93
CA GLN A 286 17.83 5.94 22.05
C GLN A 286 17.44 4.72 21.19
N GLU A 287 18.42 3.90 20.77
CA GLU A 287 18.18 2.69 20.00
C GLU A 287 17.13 1.77 20.65
N TYR A 288 16.20 1.26 19.83
CA TYR A 288 15.27 0.22 20.27
C TYR A 288 16.02 -1.08 20.60
N ILE A 289 15.37 -1.99 21.34
CA ILE A 289 16.01 -3.21 21.81
C ILE A 289 16.45 -4.08 20.63
N GLY A 290 17.76 -4.39 20.58
CA GLY A 290 18.34 -5.23 19.53
C GLY A 290 18.85 -4.47 18.29
N GLU A 291 18.63 -3.17 18.21
CA GLU A 291 19.09 -2.32 17.11
C GLU A 291 20.60 -2.03 17.19
N ASP A 292 21.18 -1.64 16.05
CA ASP A 292 22.53 -1.08 15.99
C ASP A 292 22.58 0.25 16.77
N LYS A 293 23.61 0.42 17.60
CA LYS A 293 23.78 1.63 18.42
C LYS A 293 24.28 2.81 17.61
N ASP A 294 24.98 2.56 16.50
CA ASP A 294 25.61 3.60 15.70
C ASP A 294 24.67 4.09 14.57
N ASP A 295 23.78 3.23 14.09
CA ASP A 295 22.78 3.54 13.04
C ASP A 295 21.46 2.77 13.27
N PRO A 296 20.68 3.13 14.31
CA PRO A 296 19.43 2.45 14.62
C PRO A 296 18.34 2.83 13.62
N GLN A 297 17.69 1.81 13.03
CA GLN A 297 16.50 1.99 12.21
C GLN A 297 15.31 2.39 13.07
N TRP A 298 15.21 1.83 14.28
CA TRP A 298 14.15 2.12 15.25
C TRP A 298 14.70 2.69 16.55
N VAL A 299 14.07 3.74 17.04
CA VAL A 299 14.43 4.38 18.32
C VAL A 299 13.21 4.48 19.23
N TRP A 300 13.47 4.50 20.53
CA TRP A 300 12.47 4.86 21.52
C TRP A 300 12.00 6.30 21.33
N THR A 301 10.71 6.53 21.48
CA THR A 301 10.08 7.86 21.50
C THR A 301 9.24 7.93 22.77
N ILE A 302 9.63 8.79 23.72
CA ILE A 302 9.09 8.78 25.09
C ILE A 302 8.62 10.17 25.46
N SER A 303 7.36 10.26 25.85
CA SER A 303 6.73 11.45 26.40
C SER A 303 6.34 11.23 27.86
N ASN A 304 6.13 12.33 28.59
CA ASN A 304 5.79 12.29 30.00
C ASN A 304 4.43 11.61 30.24
N ALA A 305 4.42 10.38 30.75
CA ALA A 305 3.18 9.64 31.04
C ALA A 305 2.36 10.24 32.20
N SER A 306 2.93 11.09 33.05
CA SER A 306 2.20 11.76 34.15
C SER A 306 1.34 12.95 33.69
N ILE A 307 1.18 13.15 32.39
CA ILE A 307 0.17 14.04 31.81
C ILE A 307 -0.71 13.24 30.86
N ALA A 308 -1.96 13.68 30.68
CA ALA A 308 -2.85 13.08 29.69
C ALA A 308 -2.23 13.11 28.30
N ASN A 309 -2.37 12.00 27.56
CA ASN A 309 -1.74 11.72 26.26
C ASN A 309 -0.20 11.64 26.29
N GLY A 310 0.39 11.38 27.45
CA GLY A 310 1.77 10.91 27.54
C GLY A 310 1.90 9.52 26.91
N TYR A 311 3.08 9.15 26.42
CA TYR A 311 3.23 7.90 25.67
C TYR A 311 4.63 7.28 25.77
N VAL A 312 4.68 5.99 25.52
CA VAL A 312 5.88 5.23 25.22
C VAL A 312 5.71 4.64 23.82
N GLY A 313 6.64 4.89 22.93
CA GLY A 313 6.54 4.46 21.55
C GLY A 313 7.86 4.08 20.93
N ILE A 314 7.77 3.65 19.68
CA ILE A 314 8.89 3.27 18.82
C ILE A 314 8.76 4.01 17.50
N LYS A 315 9.81 4.70 17.10
CA LYS A 315 9.82 5.59 15.93
C LYS A 315 10.90 5.20 14.94
N TYR A 316 10.55 5.25 13.66
CA TYR A 316 11.47 5.07 12.56
C TYR A 316 12.47 6.23 12.49
N ASN A 317 13.76 5.92 12.37
CA ASN A 317 14.84 6.88 12.54
C ASN A 317 15.69 7.10 11.28
N HIS A 318 15.41 6.44 10.16
CA HIS A 318 16.06 6.75 8.90
C HIS A 318 15.31 7.80 8.11
N LYS A 319 16.07 8.61 7.38
CA LYS A 319 15.55 9.58 6.43
C LYS A 319 15.68 9.00 5.04
N GLU A 320 14.56 8.58 4.47
CA GLU A 320 14.50 7.92 3.18
C GLU A 320 13.64 8.73 2.23
N THR A 321 14.30 9.68 1.58
CA THR A 321 13.63 10.72 0.76
C THR A 321 14.25 10.86 -0.63
N ARG A 322 15.34 10.14 -0.90
CA ARG A 322 16.08 10.13 -2.16
C ARG A 322 16.08 8.74 -2.76
N ASP A 323 16.32 8.66 -4.06
CA ASP A 323 16.47 7.42 -4.81
C ASP A 323 17.64 6.54 -4.32
N THR A 324 18.68 7.17 -3.76
CA THR A 324 19.83 6.48 -3.16
C THR A 324 19.61 5.96 -1.74
N ASP A 325 18.52 6.39 -1.09
CA ASP A 325 18.14 5.90 0.24
C ASP A 325 17.40 4.55 0.12
N GLU A 326 17.15 3.84 1.22
CA GLU A 326 16.47 2.52 1.21
C GLU A 326 14.93 2.62 1.08
N VAL A 327 14.46 3.49 0.19
CA VAL A 327 13.03 3.73 -0.07
C VAL A 327 12.29 2.48 -0.56
N VAL A 328 10.97 2.47 -0.35
CA VAL A 328 10.12 1.33 -0.68
C VAL A 328 9.52 1.44 -2.09
N TYR A 329 9.80 0.45 -2.95
CA TYR A 329 9.16 0.30 -4.26
C TYR A 329 7.93 -0.62 -4.20
N ALA A 330 7.18 -0.70 -5.31
CA ALA A 330 5.99 -1.55 -5.43
C ALA A 330 6.29 -3.01 -5.02
N GLY A 331 5.42 -3.56 -4.19
CA GLY A 331 5.55 -4.87 -3.53
C GLY A 331 6.33 -4.86 -2.22
N GLY A 332 7.08 -3.80 -1.90
CA GLY A 332 7.87 -3.67 -0.66
C GLY A 332 7.11 -3.01 0.49
N SER A 333 7.73 -2.99 1.67
CA SER A 333 7.11 -2.44 2.89
C SER A 333 8.13 -1.92 3.91
N TYR A 334 7.65 -1.02 4.79
CA TYR A 334 8.29 -0.72 6.06
C TYR A 334 7.70 -1.62 7.14
N VAL A 335 8.54 -2.42 7.81
CA VAL A 335 8.08 -3.40 8.81
C VAL A 335 8.45 -2.93 10.22
N PHE A 336 7.47 -2.86 11.11
CA PHE A 336 7.69 -2.54 12.53
C PHE A 336 8.48 -3.66 13.24
N PRO A 337 9.20 -3.34 14.33
CA PRO A 337 9.84 -4.37 15.16
C PRO A 337 8.86 -5.44 15.64
N GLU A 338 9.41 -6.59 16.02
CA GLU A 338 8.64 -7.77 16.45
C GLU A 338 7.66 -8.31 15.38
N ASN A 339 7.82 -7.87 14.12
CA ASN A 339 6.88 -8.15 13.02
C ASN A 339 5.44 -7.79 13.40
N PHE A 340 5.24 -6.69 14.12
CA PHE A 340 3.91 -6.30 14.59
C PHE A 340 2.98 -5.88 13.45
N GLY A 341 3.52 -5.20 12.46
CA GLY A 341 2.77 -4.73 11.29
C GLY A 341 3.68 -4.13 10.23
N GLU A 342 3.12 -3.82 9.07
CA GLU A 342 3.85 -3.22 7.97
C GLU A 342 3.05 -2.14 7.23
N VAL A 343 3.76 -1.14 6.69
CA VAL A 343 3.22 -0.18 5.72
C VAL A 343 3.73 -0.59 4.34
N LYS A 344 2.85 -1.20 3.55
CA LYS A 344 3.20 -1.78 2.26
C LYS A 344 2.80 -0.88 1.09
N PHE A 345 3.71 -0.67 0.15
CA PHE A 345 3.36 -0.16 -1.17
C PHE A 345 2.97 -1.35 -2.05
N ASP A 346 1.67 -1.66 -2.13
CA ASP A 346 1.23 -2.89 -2.82
C ASP A 346 1.53 -2.85 -4.32
N GLY A 347 1.20 -1.74 -4.98
CA GLY A 347 1.47 -1.53 -6.39
C GLY A 347 0.77 -0.30 -6.95
N LEU A 348 0.91 -0.11 -8.26
CA LEU A 348 0.18 0.91 -9.00
C LEU A 348 -1.15 0.35 -9.48
N THR A 349 -2.20 1.17 -9.43
CA THR A 349 -3.43 0.88 -10.14
C THR A 349 -3.16 0.94 -11.65
N GLU A 350 -3.60 -0.07 -12.38
CA GLU A 350 -3.49 -0.07 -13.84
C GLU A 350 -4.52 0.91 -14.41
N VAL A 351 -4.04 2.00 -15.01
CA VAL A 351 -4.90 2.95 -15.73
C VAL A 351 -4.79 2.69 -17.22
N THR A 352 -5.93 2.59 -17.90
CA THR A 352 -5.99 2.44 -19.35
C THR A 352 -6.17 3.82 -19.98
N TYR A 353 -5.35 4.15 -20.98
CA TYR A 353 -5.49 5.36 -21.77
C TYR A 353 -5.95 4.99 -23.17
N GLU A 354 -6.93 5.73 -23.69
CA GLU A 354 -7.39 5.62 -25.06
C GLU A 354 -7.53 6.99 -25.69
N ASP A 355 -7.09 7.10 -26.94
CA ASP A 355 -7.13 8.34 -27.70
C ASP A 355 -8.39 8.38 -28.58
N PHE A 356 -9.15 9.46 -28.46
CA PHE A 356 -10.30 9.76 -29.31
C PHE A 356 -10.08 11.06 -30.06
N GLN A 357 -10.56 11.10 -31.31
CA GLN A 357 -10.54 12.29 -32.16
C GLN A 357 -11.95 12.73 -32.49
N VAL A 358 -12.17 14.04 -32.50
CA VAL A 358 -13.40 14.69 -33.00
C VAL A 358 -13.02 15.56 -34.19
N TYR A 359 -13.62 15.31 -35.35
CA TYR A 359 -13.32 16.02 -36.59
C TYR A 359 -14.54 16.12 -37.51
N PHE A 360 -14.44 16.91 -38.57
CA PHE A 360 -15.49 17.06 -39.59
C PHE A 360 -15.08 16.38 -40.89
N ASP A 361 -16.05 15.81 -41.57
CA ASP A 361 -15.96 15.34 -42.95
C ASP A 361 -17.12 15.95 -43.74
N ASP A 362 -16.87 16.43 -44.95
CA ASP A 362 -17.86 17.09 -45.79
C ASP A 362 -18.55 16.17 -46.80
N ALA A 363 -18.08 14.91 -46.92
CA ALA A 363 -18.51 13.99 -47.98
C ALA A 363 -18.63 12.54 -47.48
N GLU A 364 -19.41 12.30 -46.42
CA GLU A 364 -19.72 10.94 -45.96
C GLU A 364 -21.03 10.40 -46.52
N ASP A 365 -21.00 9.15 -46.95
CA ASP A 365 -22.17 8.40 -47.38
C ASP A 365 -22.83 7.75 -46.16
N LEU A 366 -24.16 7.88 -46.03
CA LEU A 366 -24.91 7.43 -44.87
C LEU A 366 -26.03 6.48 -45.28
N TRP A 367 -26.10 5.35 -44.57
CA TRP A 367 -27.08 4.29 -44.78
C TRP A 367 -28.02 4.20 -43.57
N ASN A 368 -29.25 3.72 -43.77
CA ASN A 368 -30.08 3.34 -42.63
C ASN A 368 -29.59 2.05 -41.96
N ASP A 369 -30.31 1.70 -40.90
CA ASP A 369 -30.18 0.51 -40.07
C ASP A 369 -30.57 -0.81 -40.76
N THR A 370 -31.29 -0.76 -41.89
CA THR A 370 -31.99 -1.94 -42.47
C THR A 370 -31.70 -2.19 -43.94
N ASP A 371 -31.13 -1.25 -44.68
CA ASP A 371 -30.95 -1.34 -46.13
C ASP A 371 -29.78 -2.24 -46.49
N LEU A 372 -30.11 -3.30 -47.22
CA LEU A 372 -29.18 -4.27 -47.78
C LEU A 372 -28.73 -3.91 -49.21
N THR A 373 -29.08 -2.74 -49.73
CA THR A 373 -28.66 -2.29 -51.05
C THR A 373 -27.25 -1.69 -51.03
N SER A 374 -26.66 -1.52 -52.22
CA SER A 374 -25.36 -0.89 -52.38
C SER A 374 -25.43 0.64 -52.43
N THR A 375 -26.63 1.23 -52.36
CA THR A 375 -26.84 2.69 -52.49
C THR A 375 -27.02 3.32 -51.12
N ALA A 376 -26.23 4.36 -50.83
CA ALA A 376 -26.45 5.18 -49.63
C ALA A 376 -27.76 5.96 -49.76
N GLN A 377 -28.37 6.27 -48.63
CA GLN A 377 -29.60 7.06 -48.61
C GLN A 377 -29.29 8.55 -48.55
N ALA A 378 -28.24 8.92 -47.83
CA ALA A 378 -27.60 10.22 -47.91
C ALA A 378 -26.26 10.04 -48.61
N LEU A 379 -26.08 10.69 -49.75
CA LEU A 379 -24.79 10.74 -50.44
C LEU A 379 -24.07 12.04 -50.10
N ASP A 380 -22.75 11.95 -49.94
CA ASP A 380 -21.82 13.07 -49.76
C ASP A 380 -22.33 14.12 -48.75
N LYS A 381 -22.61 13.69 -47.52
CA LYS A 381 -23.15 14.58 -46.47
C LYS A 381 -22.06 15.06 -45.52
N PRO A 382 -22.14 16.33 -45.07
CA PRO A 382 -21.30 16.80 -44.01
C PRO A 382 -21.70 16.16 -42.69
N VAL A 383 -20.71 15.71 -41.94
CA VAL A 383 -20.85 15.06 -40.65
C VAL A 383 -19.75 15.50 -39.68
N MET A 384 -20.05 15.41 -38.39
CA MET A 384 -19.03 15.40 -37.34
C MET A 384 -18.78 13.97 -36.92
N ILE A 385 -17.52 13.59 -36.77
CA ILE A 385 -17.11 12.22 -36.45
C ILE A 385 -16.41 12.22 -35.09
N ILE A 386 -16.83 11.31 -34.23
CA ILE A 386 -16.12 10.94 -32.99
C ILE A 386 -15.57 9.53 -33.24
N ALA A 387 -14.24 9.38 -33.16
CA ALA A 387 -13.58 8.13 -33.53
C ALA A 387 -12.51 7.73 -32.52
N ALA A 388 -12.46 6.44 -32.18
CA ALA A 388 -11.31 5.84 -31.52
C ALA A 388 -10.11 5.84 -32.48
N VAL A 389 -8.96 6.35 -32.03
CA VAL A 389 -7.76 6.49 -32.86
C VAL A 389 -7.13 5.13 -33.16
N ASP A 390 -7.18 4.20 -32.20
CA ASP A 390 -6.68 2.83 -32.36
C ASP A 390 -7.60 1.94 -33.22
N GLY A 391 -8.83 2.41 -33.47
CA GLY A 391 -9.85 1.72 -34.26
C GLY A 391 -10.53 0.56 -33.56
N ARG A 392 -10.40 0.42 -32.23
CA ARG A 392 -11.03 -0.64 -31.44
C ARG A 392 -12.55 -0.63 -31.61
N LYS A 393 -13.12 -1.79 -31.95
CA LYS A 393 -14.49 -1.93 -32.45
C LYS A 393 -15.58 -1.67 -31.42
N ASP A 394 -15.27 -1.84 -30.15
CA ASP A 394 -16.14 -1.69 -28.98
C ASP A 394 -15.74 -0.47 -28.14
N ALA A 395 -15.09 0.52 -28.77
CA ALA A 395 -14.64 1.73 -28.10
C ALA A 395 -15.79 2.71 -27.80
N ILE A 396 -16.87 2.65 -28.60
CA ILE A 396 -18.08 3.46 -28.43
C ILE A 396 -19.30 2.54 -28.50
N THR A 397 -20.24 2.70 -27.57
CA THR A 397 -21.55 2.05 -27.61
C THR A 397 -22.63 3.09 -27.86
N THR A 398 -23.40 2.96 -28.93
CA THR A 398 -24.52 3.88 -29.19
C THR A 398 -25.66 3.69 -28.19
N THR A 399 -26.56 4.67 -28.12
CA THR A 399 -27.79 4.55 -27.30
C THR A 399 -28.72 3.40 -27.69
N ALA A 400 -28.66 2.95 -28.95
CA ALA A 400 -29.38 1.78 -29.39
C ALA A 400 -28.62 0.46 -29.15
N GLY A 401 -27.46 0.52 -28.49
CA GLY A 401 -26.67 -0.64 -28.03
C GLY A 401 -25.74 -1.23 -29.07
N GLN A 402 -25.33 -0.47 -30.10
CA GLN A 402 -24.35 -0.93 -31.09
C GLN A 402 -22.93 -0.55 -30.65
N GLU A 403 -22.06 -1.55 -30.62
CA GLU A 403 -20.62 -1.35 -30.48
C GLU A 403 -20.03 -0.84 -31.80
N THR A 404 -19.22 0.21 -31.72
CA THR A 404 -18.56 0.82 -32.86
C THR A 404 -17.23 1.46 -32.48
N ASN A 405 -16.39 1.71 -33.48
CA ASN A 405 -15.20 2.53 -33.32
C ASN A 405 -15.42 4.00 -33.74
N LYS A 406 -16.57 4.31 -34.38
CA LYS A 406 -16.89 5.64 -34.87
C LYS A 406 -18.38 5.94 -34.81
N VAL A 407 -18.69 7.14 -34.34
CA VAL A 407 -20.03 7.74 -34.44
C VAL A 407 -19.98 8.96 -35.35
N TYR A 408 -21.00 9.09 -36.19
CA TYR A 408 -21.18 10.19 -37.13
C TYR A 408 -22.44 10.95 -36.75
N LEU A 409 -22.33 12.26 -36.63
CA LEU A 409 -23.41 13.16 -36.30
C LEU A 409 -23.73 14.02 -37.51
N ARG A 410 -24.96 13.91 -38.00
CA ARG A 410 -25.49 14.67 -39.13
C ARG A 410 -26.63 15.55 -38.66
N TRP A 411 -26.61 16.82 -39.07
CA TRP A 411 -27.81 17.64 -38.99
C TRP A 411 -28.67 17.45 -40.25
N ALA A 412 -29.92 17.00 -40.06
CA ALA A 412 -30.89 16.87 -41.14
C ALA A 412 -32.00 17.90 -40.97
N ASN A 413 -32.22 18.72 -42.00
CA ASN A 413 -33.35 19.64 -42.03
C ASN A 413 -34.66 18.86 -42.22
N GLN A 414 -35.78 19.50 -41.91
CA GLN A 414 -37.13 18.94 -42.10
C GLN A 414 -37.36 18.32 -43.50
N SER A 415 -36.75 18.89 -44.55
CA SER A 415 -36.86 18.37 -45.93
C SER A 415 -35.81 17.33 -46.32
N ASP A 416 -34.77 17.19 -45.50
CA ASP A 416 -33.57 16.39 -45.78
C ASP A 416 -33.45 15.19 -44.83
N GLU A 417 -34.47 14.96 -43.99
CA GLU A 417 -34.57 13.80 -43.10
C GLU A 417 -34.67 12.52 -43.92
N ILE A 418 -33.91 11.50 -43.52
CA ILE A 418 -33.77 10.27 -44.30
C ILE A 418 -34.42 9.07 -43.60
N GLN A 419 -34.68 9.16 -42.29
CA GLN A 419 -35.21 8.06 -41.47
C GLN A 419 -36.44 8.45 -40.64
N GLY A 420 -37.58 8.61 -41.32
CA GLY A 420 -38.87 8.86 -40.67
C GLY A 420 -39.77 9.81 -41.44
N THR A 421 -40.92 10.13 -40.86
CA THR A 421 -41.76 11.26 -41.28
C THR A 421 -41.84 12.21 -40.08
N GLN A 422 -40.73 12.88 -39.79
CA GLN A 422 -40.67 13.87 -38.72
C GLN A 422 -41.13 15.23 -39.26
N ILE A 423 -41.79 16.00 -38.39
CA ILE A 423 -42.26 17.35 -38.74
C ILE A 423 -41.15 18.39 -38.50
N ASN A 424 -40.05 18.04 -37.84
CA ASN A 424 -39.00 18.98 -37.43
C ASN A 424 -37.61 18.51 -37.91
N SER A 425 -36.62 19.40 -37.85
CA SER A 425 -35.22 19.03 -38.11
C SER A 425 -34.67 18.12 -37.01
N THR A 426 -33.69 17.29 -37.35
CA THR A 426 -33.15 16.25 -36.47
C THR A 426 -31.62 16.28 -36.44
N LEU A 427 -31.05 15.97 -35.27
CA LEU A 427 -29.67 15.50 -35.16
C LEU A 427 -29.71 13.98 -35.31
N GLU A 428 -29.23 13.48 -36.44
CA GLU A 428 -29.17 12.05 -36.74
C GLU A 428 -27.81 11.49 -36.31
N ILE A 429 -27.86 10.32 -35.68
CA ILE A 429 -26.71 9.60 -35.14
C ILE A 429 -26.52 8.34 -35.98
N TYR A 430 -25.33 8.18 -36.52
CA TYR A 430 -24.92 6.99 -37.26
C TYR A 430 -23.70 6.35 -36.58
N TYR A 431 -23.52 5.04 -36.75
CA TYR A 431 -22.39 4.28 -36.24
C TYR A 431 -21.70 3.53 -37.37
N SER A 432 -20.40 3.27 -37.23
CA SER A 432 -19.72 2.36 -38.16
C SER A 432 -20.10 0.92 -37.81
N ASP A 433 -20.76 0.21 -38.73
CA ASP A 433 -21.14 -1.21 -38.56
C ASP A 433 -19.89 -2.12 -38.69
N VAL A 434 -19.01 -2.01 -37.71
CA VAL A 434 -17.69 -2.69 -37.67
C VAL A 434 -17.79 -4.20 -37.55
N ASP A 435 -18.94 -4.70 -37.10
CA ASP A 435 -19.23 -6.13 -36.98
C ASP A 435 -20.00 -6.68 -38.18
N GLY A 436 -20.42 -5.80 -39.09
CA GLY A 436 -21.17 -6.17 -40.28
C GLY A 436 -22.51 -6.81 -39.96
N THR A 437 -23.15 -6.35 -38.88
CA THR A 437 -24.43 -6.84 -38.36
C THR A 437 -25.56 -6.70 -39.38
N VAL A 438 -25.54 -5.63 -40.18
CA VAL A 438 -26.49 -5.40 -41.26
C VAL A 438 -25.93 -5.98 -42.56
N GLN A 439 -24.66 -5.70 -42.86
CA GLN A 439 -23.96 -6.23 -44.04
C GLN A 439 -22.47 -6.43 -43.78
N ASN A 440 -21.86 -7.41 -44.45
CA ASN A 440 -20.42 -7.69 -44.35
C ASN A 440 -19.49 -6.50 -44.68
N SER A 441 -19.99 -5.44 -45.32
CA SER A 441 -19.23 -4.21 -45.56
C SER A 441 -19.47 -3.19 -44.44
N VAL A 442 -18.38 -2.76 -43.80
CA VAL A 442 -18.40 -1.68 -42.79
C VAL A 442 -18.87 -0.38 -43.44
N ARG A 443 -19.96 0.17 -42.91
CA ARG A 443 -20.61 1.40 -43.41
C ARG A 443 -21.20 2.21 -42.25
N PRO A 444 -21.33 3.54 -42.36
CA PRO A 444 -22.11 4.35 -41.44
C PRO A 444 -23.61 3.99 -41.52
N ARG A 445 -24.15 3.45 -40.42
CA ARG A 445 -25.54 3.00 -40.29
C ARG A 445 -26.28 3.86 -39.31
N PHE A 446 -27.53 4.20 -39.64
CA PHE A 446 -28.39 4.95 -38.74
C PHE A 446 -28.56 4.19 -37.41
N SER A 447 -28.48 4.91 -36.30
CA SER A 447 -28.69 4.38 -34.95
C SER A 447 -29.90 5.03 -34.30
N ALA A 448 -29.91 6.36 -34.25
CA ALA A 448 -30.94 7.13 -33.55
C ALA A 448 -31.05 8.55 -34.13
N ALA A 449 -32.10 9.27 -33.73
CA ALA A 449 -32.26 10.69 -34.05
C ALA A 449 -32.88 11.46 -32.88
N CYS A 450 -32.39 12.69 -32.69
CA CYS A 450 -32.92 13.63 -31.72
C CYS A 450 -33.66 14.76 -32.43
N VAL A 451 -34.94 14.92 -32.12
CA VAL A 451 -35.83 15.85 -32.80
C VAL A 451 -35.74 17.23 -32.18
N ALA A 452 -35.58 18.27 -33.00
CA ALA A 452 -35.61 19.65 -32.53
C ALA A 452 -36.99 20.03 -31.97
N GLY A 453 -37.01 20.79 -30.89
CA GLY A 453 -38.24 21.25 -30.24
C GLY A 453 -39.07 22.26 -31.05
N ASN A 454 -38.52 22.80 -32.15
CA ASN A 454 -39.18 23.77 -33.01
C ASN A 454 -39.06 23.41 -34.51
N SER A 455 -40.03 23.88 -35.29
CA SER A 455 -40.30 23.36 -36.65
C SER A 455 -39.64 24.11 -37.81
N VAL A 456 -38.69 25.04 -37.63
CA VAL A 456 -38.14 25.81 -38.78
C VAL A 456 -36.68 26.26 -38.60
N ALA A 457 -35.90 26.09 -39.67
CA ALA A 457 -34.56 26.63 -40.00
C ALA A 457 -33.43 26.45 -38.96
N THR A 458 -32.28 25.99 -39.47
CA THR A 458 -30.97 25.74 -38.85
C THR A 458 -30.49 26.76 -37.80
N VAL A 459 -31.01 27.99 -37.80
CA VAL A 459 -30.56 29.11 -36.95
C VAL A 459 -31.25 29.13 -35.58
N THR A 460 -32.46 28.56 -35.47
CA THR A 460 -33.23 28.61 -34.21
C THR A 460 -33.43 27.25 -33.56
N ALA A 461 -32.89 26.19 -34.17
CA ALA A 461 -33.01 24.83 -33.67
C ALA A 461 -32.55 24.70 -32.21
N THR A 462 -33.34 23.99 -31.42
CA THR A 462 -33.04 23.69 -30.03
C THR A 462 -33.25 22.21 -29.73
N ILE A 463 -32.21 21.58 -29.18
CA ILE A 463 -32.22 20.24 -28.60
C ILE A 463 -31.61 20.39 -27.20
N ALA A 464 -32.39 20.16 -26.15
CA ALA A 464 -31.93 20.38 -24.78
C ALA A 464 -30.84 19.38 -24.38
N SER A 465 -31.02 18.12 -24.75
CA SER A 465 -30.00 17.07 -24.68
C SER A 465 -30.36 15.98 -25.69
N CYS A 466 -29.33 15.35 -26.23
CA CYS A 466 -29.40 14.23 -27.15
C CYS A 466 -28.31 13.27 -26.74
N ASP A 467 -28.71 12.11 -26.23
CA ASP A 467 -27.78 11.06 -25.87
C ASP A 467 -27.25 10.40 -27.16
N ILE A 468 -25.93 10.44 -27.33
CA ILE A 468 -25.24 9.95 -28.52
C ILE A 468 -24.77 8.50 -28.30
N GLY A 469 -24.34 8.20 -27.08
CA GLY A 469 -23.73 6.95 -26.70
C GLY A 469 -22.58 7.16 -25.70
N ASP A 470 -21.88 6.07 -25.42
CA ASP A 470 -20.87 6.00 -24.38
C ASP A 470 -19.50 5.61 -24.96
N ILE A 471 -18.45 6.31 -24.54
CA ILE A 471 -17.05 5.88 -24.75
C ILE A 471 -16.67 4.92 -23.62
N ILE A 472 -16.04 3.81 -23.98
CA ILE A 472 -15.58 2.79 -23.03
C ILE A 472 -14.05 2.87 -22.94
N ILE A 473 -13.49 3.11 -21.74
CA ILE A 473 -12.04 3.13 -21.50
C ILE A 473 -11.74 2.26 -20.30
N GLY A 474 -11.22 1.04 -20.54
CA GLY A 474 -11.05 0.07 -19.46
C GLY A 474 -12.39 -0.26 -18.76
N ASP A 475 -12.51 0.09 -17.48
CA ASP A 475 -13.72 -0.04 -16.66
C ASP A 475 -14.55 1.25 -16.55
N THR A 476 -14.09 2.33 -17.19
CA THR A 476 -14.73 3.65 -17.15
C THR A 476 -15.64 3.85 -18.36
N THR A 477 -16.77 4.50 -18.14
CA THR A 477 -17.75 4.85 -19.17
C THR A 477 -17.94 6.36 -19.18
N ILE A 478 -17.72 6.98 -20.34
CA ILE A 478 -17.89 8.43 -20.55
C ILE A 478 -19.10 8.64 -21.47
N ALA A 479 -20.16 9.22 -20.93
CA ALA A 479 -21.37 9.50 -21.69
C ALA A 479 -21.18 10.70 -22.61
N ILE A 480 -21.57 10.57 -23.88
CA ILE A 480 -21.53 11.63 -24.89
C ILE A 480 -22.95 12.18 -25.08
N ASN A 481 -23.16 13.44 -24.74
CA ASN A 481 -24.42 14.13 -24.93
C ASN A 481 -24.25 15.36 -25.83
N ALA A 482 -25.12 15.51 -26.83
CA ALA A 482 -25.19 16.71 -27.64
C ALA A 482 -26.32 17.64 -27.17
N ALA A 483 -26.04 18.93 -27.09
CA ALA A 483 -27.07 19.96 -26.90
C ALA A 483 -26.97 20.98 -28.03
N ILE A 484 -28.11 21.41 -28.56
CA ILE A 484 -28.20 22.44 -29.58
C ILE A 484 -29.01 23.61 -29.03
N THR A 485 -28.46 24.82 -29.05
CA THR A 485 -29.17 26.03 -28.62
C THR A 485 -28.97 27.13 -29.65
N ALA A 486 -30.06 27.57 -30.28
CA ALA A 486 -30.04 28.58 -31.33
C ALA A 486 -29.04 28.23 -32.45
N GLY A 487 -29.06 26.98 -32.90
CA GLY A 487 -28.18 26.48 -33.96
C GLY A 487 -26.71 26.25 -33.56
N ASN A 488 -26.32 26.45 -32.30
CA ASN A 488 -24.97 26.12 -31.82
C ASN A 488 -24.99 24.76 -31.12
N MET A 489 -24.11 23.86 -31.54
CA MET A 489 -23.97 22.53 -30.95
C MET A 489 -22.86 22.50 -29.89
N LYS A 490 -23.13 21.82 -28.78
CA LYS A 490 -22.17 21.47 -27.74
C LYS A 490 -22.18 19.97 -27.54
N LEU A 491 -21.01 19.37 -27.44
CA LEU A 491 -20.85 18.00 -26.95
C LEU A 491 -20.40 18.05 -25.49
N ASN A 492 -21.09 17.34 -24.62
CA ASN A 492 -20.72 17.14 -23.23
C ASN A 492 -20.25 15.70 -23.08
N PHE A 493 -19.08 15.53 -22.49
CA PHE A 493 -18.50 14.25 -22.12
C PHE A 493 -18.53 14.19 -20.60
N THR A 494 -19.39 13.32 -20.06
CA THR A 494 -19.62 13.20 -18.63
C THR A 494 -19.08 11.87 -18.14
N ASP A 495 -18.19 11.94 -17.14
CA ASP A 495 -17.70 10.74 -16.46
C ASP A 495 -18.72 10.34 -15.38
N GLY A 496 -19.21 9.11 -15.41
CA GLY A 496 -20.08 8.57 -14.37
C GLY A 496 -19.38 8.33 -13.02
N GLY A 497 -18.05 8.46 -12.98
CA GLY A 497 -17.16 8.25 -11.84
C GLY A 497 -16.62 9.53 -11.19
N ALA A 498 -15.30 9.56 -10.94
CA ALA A 498 -14.62 10.62 -10.19
C ALA A 498 -13.81 11.60 -11.08
N GLY A 499 -13.85 11.41 -12.40
CA GLY A 499 -13.17 12.29 -13.36
C GLY A 499 -13.86 13.64 -13.53
N GLN A 500 -13.30 14.44 -14.44
CA GLN A 500 -13.82 15.77 -14.76
C GLN A 500 -14.59 15.73 -16.08
N ASP A 501 -15.85 16.15 -16.02
CA ASP A 501 -16.64 16.45 -17.21
C ASP A 501 -15.95 17.49 -18.08
N PHE A 502 -16.06 17.33 -19.40
CA PHE A 502 -15.63 18.37 -20.33
C PHE A 502 -16.64 18.60 -21.43
N THR A 503 -16.68 19.85 -21.91
CA THR A 503 -17.58 20.29 -22.98
C THR A 503 -16.76 20.77 -24.16
N LEU A 504 -17.13 20.31 -25.35
CA LEU A 504 -16.64 20.83 -26.62
C LEU A 504 -17.69 21.73 -27.25
N ASP A 505 -17.38 23.03 -27.39
CA ASP A 505 -18.20 23.99 -28.11
C ASP A 505 -17.81 23.95 -29.59
N ILE A 506 -18.70 23.38 -30.41
CA ILE A 506 -18.48 23.18 -31.84
C ILE A 506 -18.76 24.46 -32.62
N GLY A 507 -19.43 25.43 -32.01
CA GLY A 507 -19.86 26.65 -32.68
C GLY A 507 -20.81 26.42 -33.86
N GLY A 508 -21.17 27.52 -34.51
CA GLY A 508 -22.03 27.57 -35.67
C GLY A 508 -22.28 29.02 -36.02
N SER A 509 -21.61 29.56 -37.04
CA SER A 509 -21.95 30.90 -37.51
C SER A 509 -23.31 30.81 -38.23
N ALA A 510 -24.39 30.96 -37.46
CA ALA A 510 -25.77 31.12 -37.89
C ALA A 510 -26.41 30.00 -38.75
N THR A 511 -25.76 28.88 -39.07
CA THR A 511 -26.42 27.77 -39.81
C THR A 511 -25.73 26.41 -39.62
N LEU A 512 -26.39 25.44 -38.98
CA LEU A 512 -26.00 24.01 -38.93
C LEU A 512 -25.92 23.32 -40.32
N GLY A 513 -26.34 24.00 -41.39
CA GLY A 513 -26.26 23.52 -42.78
C GLY A 513 -24.88 23.65 -43.42
N ASN A 514 -23.94 24.32 -42.76
CA ASN A 514 -22.51 24.34 -43.10
C ASN A 514 -21.76 23.87 -41.86
N ILE A 515 -21.44 22.58 -41.75
CA ILE A 515 -20.68 22.04 -40.61
C ILE A 515 -19.17 22.36 -40.75
N THR A 516 -18.85 23.56 -41.22
CA THR A 516 -17.51 24.15 -41.18
C THR A 516 -17.43 24.94 -39.88
N GLY A 517 -17.19 24.25 -38.77
CA GLY A 517 -17.07 24.86 -37.43
C GLY A 517 -15.61 25.00 -37.03
N ASP A 518 -15.24 26.14 -36.44
CA ASP A 518 -13.96 26.30 -35.75
C ASP A 518 -14.04 25.56 -34.40
N LEU A 519 -13.20 24.54 -34.20
CA LEU A 519 -13.07 23.85 -32.92
C LEU A 519 -12.41 24.81 -31.90
N LYS A 520 -13.21 25.43 -31.02
CA LYS A 520 -12.67 26.30 -29.97
C LYS A 520 -12.37 25.48 -28.72
N TRP A 521 -11.16 24.96 -28.66
CA TRP A 521 -10.61 24.41 -27.42
C TRP A 521 -10.31 25.52 -26.41
N PHE A 522 -10.28 25.19 -25.12
CA PHE A 522 -9.97 26.14 -24.06
C PHE A 522 -8.66 26.91 -24.35
N GLY A 523 -8.74 28.24 -24.29
CA GLY A 523 -7.60 29.15 -24.35
C GLY A 523 -7.33 29.80 -25.71
N ASN A 524 -8.19 30.73 -26.15
CA ASN A 524 -7.93 31.83 -27.11
C ASN A 524 -7.12 31.57 -28.41
N VAL A 525 -6.79 30.34 -28.78
CA VAL A 525 -6.11 30.02 -30.03
C VAL A 525 -7.12 29.35 -30.96
N THR A 526 -7.69 30.14 -31.86
CA THR A 526 -8.45 29.62 -33.00
C THR A 526 -7.46 28.95 -33.95
N GLN A 527 -7.55 27.64 -34.17
CA GLN A 527 -6.99 27.06 -35.39
C GLN A 527 -8.01 27.28 -36.50
N ALA A 528 -7.68 28.17 -37.45
CA ALA A 528 -8.40 28.25 -38.71
C ALA A 528 -8.00 27.02 -39.55
N THR A 529 -9.00 26.30 -40.07
CA THR A 529 -8.81 25.38 -41.20
C THR A 529 -9.12 26.10 -42.50
#